data_AF-A0A1B3LV11-F1
#
_entry.id   AF-A0A1B3LV11-F1
#
_cell.length_a   1.000
_cell.length_b   1.000
_cell.length_c   1.000
_cell.angle_alpha   90.00
_cell.angle_beta   90.00
_cell.angle_gamma   90.00
#
_symmetry.space_group_name_H-M   'P 1'
#
loop_
_entity.id
_entity.type
_entity.pdbx_description
1 polymer ?
#
loop_
_entity_poly.entity_id
_entity_poly.type
_entity_poly.pdbx_seq_one_letter_code
_entity_poly.pdbx_strand_id
1 'polypeptide(L)'
;MTVSKGRVIRDDFECKSHGYWKNHNGNLTSTFKQTLFLDSSVTGFIENPGGAFTGKTLQDVLDMGGNRNNKALARHVVAAFLSAKSVGNDSERVLLTVSQCQAIWNGQGNWSPFAGANWTLVDTMNYFDKVFGPSFL
;
A
#
# COMPACT_ATOMS: atom_id res chain seq x y z
N MET A 1 15.53 30.74 9.48
CA MET A 1 15.52 29.73 8.41
C MET A 1 14.06 29.37 8.16
N THR A 2 13.65 29.40 6.90
CA THR A 2 12.30 29.75 6.41
C THR A 2 11.18 28.85 6.90
N VAL A 3 10.22 29.42 7.63
CA VAL A 3 8.99 28.75 8.09
C VAL A 3 8.05 28.63 6.88
N SER A 4 7.70 27.41 6.52
CA SER A 4 6.85 27.06 5.39
C SER A 4 5.50 27.79 5.44
N LYS A 5 5.13 28.42 4.33
CA LYS A 5 3.85 29.09 4.07
C LYS A 5 2.65 28.20 4.43
N GLY A 6 1.99 28.48 5.55
CA GLY A 6 0.56 28.23 5.79
C GLY A 6 -0.01 26.82 5.62
N ARG A 7 0.81 25.78 5.44
CA ARG A 7 0.32 24.40 5.33
C ARG A 7 0.23 23.83 6.74
N VAL A 8 -0.99 23.55 7.19
CA VAL A 8 -1.21 22.74 8.40
C VAL A 8 -0.42 21.44 8.22
N ILE A 9 0.54 21.20 9.10
CA ILE A 9 1.24 19.92 9.15
C ILE A 9 0.21 18.94 9.71
N ARG A 10 -0.39 18.15 8.82
CA ARG A 10 -1.36 17.12 9.18
C ARG A 10 -0.62 15.88 9.66
N ASP A 11 -0.94 15.44 10.86
CA ASP A 11 -0.46 14.22 11.51
C ASP A 11 -1.56 13.14 11.60
N ASP A 12 -2.74 13.42 11.06
CA ASP A 12 -3.94 12.57 11.11
C ASP A 12 -4.09 11.60 9.93
N PHE A 13 -3.01 11.30 9.21
CA PHE A 13 -3.06 10.39 8.07
C PHE A 13 -3.39 8.94 8.49
N GLU A 14 -4.31 8.29 7.78
CA GLU A 14 -4.70 6.89 8.02
C GLU A 14 -3.64 5.94 7.46
N CYS A 15 -2.52 5.81 8.17
CA CYS A 15 -1.40 4.96 7.76
C CYS A 15 -1.24 3.81 8.75
N LYS A 16 -1.80 2.65 8.41
CA LYS A 16 -1.77 1.48 9.29
C LYS A 16 -0.92 0.37 8.68
N SER A 17 -0.11 -0.27 9.52
CA SER A 17 0.78 -1.35 9.10
C SER A 17 0.02 -2.56 8.56
N HIS A 18 0.72 -3.41 7.81
CA HIS A 18 0.16 -4.70 7.38
C HIS A 18 -0.25 -5.57 8.59
N GLY A 19 0.49 -5.51 9.72
CA GLY A 19 0.13 -6.20 10.96
C GLY A 19 -1.17 -5.69 11.61
N TYR A 20 -1.46 -4.39 11.51
CA TYR A 20 -2.77 -3.86 11.91
C TYR A 20 -3.87 -4.44 11.02
N TRP A 21 -3.73 -4.29 9.70
CA TRP A 21 -4.75 -4.72 8.73
C TRP A 21 -4.96 -6.23 8.71
N LYS A 22 -3.96 -7.03 9.08
CA LYS A 22 -4.11 -8.48 9.27
C LYS A 22 -5.19 -8.81 10.30
N ASN A 23 -5.27 -8.01 11.38
CA ASN A 23 -6.13 -8.26 12.53
C ASN A 23 -7.36 -7.33 12.61
N HIS A 24 -7.45 -6.32 11.74
CA HIS A 24 -8.49 -5.29 11.78
C HIS A 24 -9.10 -5.04 10.38
N ASN A 25 -10.33 -4.54 10.35
CA ASN A 25 -11.05 -4.18 9.12
C ASN A 25 -11.24 -2.67 8.93
N GLY A 26 -10.89 -1.84 9.93
CA GLY A 26 -11.19 -0.40 9.88
C GLY A 26 -12.69 -0.17 9.62
N ASN A 27 -13.01 0.73 8.68
CA ASN A 27 -14.38 0.99 8.23
C ASN A 27 -14.82 0.09 7.05
N LEU A 28 -14.02 -0.91 6.67
CA LEU A 28 -14.34 -1.81 5.57
C LEU A 28 -15.25 -2.94 6.06
N THR A 29 -16.02 -3.51 5.14
CA THR A 29 -16.78 -4.73 5.44
C THR A 29 -15.83 -5.87 5.79
N SER A 30 -16.25 -6.77 6.69
CA SER A 30 -15.43 -7.90 7.14
C SER A 30 -15.02 -8.84 6.00
N THR A 31 -15.80 -8.87 4.92
CA THR A 31 -15.55 -9.68 3.74
C THR A 31 -14.65 -9.02 2.70
N PHE A 32 -14.37 -7.71 2.80
CA PHE A 32 -13.62 -7.00 1.75
C PHE A 32 -12.22 -7.59 1.52
N LYS A 33 -11.54 -8.05 2.58
CA LYS A 33 -10.22 -8.68 2.48
C LYS A 33 -10.23 -10.07 1.83
N GLN A 34 -11.41 -10.65 1.58
CA GLN A 34 -11.57 -11.89 0.79
C GLN A 34 -11.55 -11.64 -0.73
N THR A 35 -11.53 -10.37 -1.15
CA THR A 35 -11.31 -10.00 -2.56
C THR A 35 -9.96 -10.53 -3.01
N LEU A 36 -9.90 -11.09 -4.23
CA LEU A 36 -8.64 -11.52 -4.82
C LEU A 36 -7.70 -10.33 -5.01
N PHE A 37 -6.44 -10.50 -4.64
CA PHE A 37 -5.41 -9.48 -4.79
C PHE A 37 -5.24 -9.08 -6.26
N LEU A 38 -5.35 -10.02 -7.20
CA LEU A 38 -5.27 -9.76 -8.64
C LEU A 38 -6.66 -9.55 -9.29
N ASP A 39 -7.68 -9.18 -8.52
CA ASP A 39 -8.94 -8.72 -9.10
C ASP A 39 -8.77 -7.30 -9.64
N SER A 40 -8.47 -7.19 -10.94
CA SER A 40 -8.22 -5.90 -11.59
C SER A 40 -9.44 -4.98 -11.61
N SER A 41 -10.66 -5.52 -11.47
CA SER A 41 -11.89 -4.74 -11.44
C SER A 41 -12.13 -4.05 -10.09
N VAL A 42 -11.59 -4.63 -9.01
CA VAL A 42 -11.76 -4.11 -7.64
C VAL A 42 -10.50 -3.45 -7.11
N THR A 43 -9.35 -4.09 -7.29
CA THR A 43 -8.06 -3.66 -6.74
C THR A 43 -7.23 -2.89 -7.77
N GLY A 44 -7.33 -3.24 -9.05
CA GLY A 44 -6.49 -2.70 -10.13
C GLY A 44 -5.05 -3.24 -10.14
N PHE A 45 -4.72 -4.23 -9.30
CA PHE A 45 -3.43 -4.90 -9.31
C PHE A 45 -3.39 -5.99 -10.39
N ILE A 46 -2.38 -5.95 -11.26
CA ILE A 46 -2.28 -6.88 -12.40
C ILE A 46 -0.97 -7.67 -12.43
N GLU A 47 0.09 -7.16 -11.80
CA GLU A 47 1.39 -7.82 -11.79
C GLU A 47 1.39 -9.07 -10.90
N ASN A 48 2.04 -10.14 -11.37
CA ASN A 48 2.14 -11.41 -10.65
C ASN A 48 3.56 -12.00 -10.69
N PRO A 49 4.54 -11.38 -10.00
CA PRO A 49 5.92 -11.85 -10.00
C PRO A 49 6.05 -13.32 -9.61
N GLY A 50 6.63 -14.13 -10.50
CA GLY A 50 6.82 -15.56 -10.28
C GLY A 50 5.54 -16.35 -10.00
N GLY A 51 4.37 -15.85 -10.40
CA GLY A 51 3.07 -16.52 -10.20
C GLY A 51 2.61 -16.59 -8.74
N ALA A 52 3.21 -15.82 -7.82
CA ALA A 52 3.05 -16.01 -6.38
C ALA A 52 1.68 -15.61 -5.81
N PHE A 53 0.89 -14.83 -6.56
CA PHE A 53 -0.34 -14.18 -6.09
C PHE A 53 -1.61 -14.72 -6.73
N THR A 54 -1.49 -15.70 -7.63
CA THR A 54 -2.66 -16.36 -8.25
C THR A 54 -3.55 -16.97 -7.17
N GLY A 55 -4.84 -16.61 -7.18
CA GLY A 55 -5.84 -17.11 -6.24
C GLY A 55 -5.67 -16.62 -4.80
N LYS A 56 -4.77 -15.66 -4.54
CA LYS A 56 -4.59 -15.09 -3.20
C LYS A 56 -5.54 -13.92 -2.97
N THR A 57 -6.15 -13.90 -1.80
CA THR A 57 -6.95 -12.77 -1.32
C THR A 57 -6.07 -11.67 -0.74
N LEU A 58 -6.64 -10.48 -0.50
CA LEU A 58 -5.92 -9.42 0.23
C LEU A 58 -5.48 -9.88 1.63
N GLN A 59 -6.31 -10.66 2.31
CA GLN A 59 -5.94 -11.26 3.60
C GLN A 59 -4.75 -12.21 3.45
N ASP A 60 -4.77 -13.10 2.45
CA ASP A 60 -3.65 -14.03 2.22
C ASP A 60 -2.35 -13.29 1.96
N VAL A 61 -2.40 -12.16 1.24
CA VAL A 61 -1.22 -11.32 0.96
C VAL A 61 -0.67 -10.71 2.24
N LEU A 62 -1.52 -10.17 3.11
CA LEU A 62 -1.11 -9.64 4.42
C LEU A 62 -0.46 -10.72 5.30
N ASP A 63 -0.89 -11.97 5.16
CA ASP A 63 -0.37 -13.12 5.91
C ASP A 63 0.93 -13.72 5.37
N MET A 64 1.40 -13.29 4.19
CA MET A 64 2.62 -13.84 3.59
C MET A 64 3.87 -13.45 4.38
N GLY A 65 4.86 -14.34 4.45
CA GLY A 65 6.21 -14.04 4.96
C GLY A 65 7.27 -13.84 3.86
N GLY A 66 8.40 -13.25 4.24
CA GLY A 66 9.60 -13.10 3.40
C GLY A 66 9.49 -12.06 2.28
N ASN A 67 10.51 -12.01 1.41
CA ASN A 67 10.65 -11.01 0.35
C ASN A 67 10.70 -11.59 -1.09
N ARG A 68 10.79 -12.92 -1.26
CA ARG A 68 10.80 -13.54 -2.59
C ARG A 68 9.53 -13.15 -3.37
N ASN A 69 9.67 -12.84 -4.66
CA ASN A 69 8.57 -12.44 -5.55
C ASN A 69 7.84 -11.16 -5.08
N ASN A 70 8.57 -10.21 -4.47
CA ASN A 70 8.04 -8.93 -4.00
C ASN A 70 6.93 -9.05 -2.93
N LYS A 71 6.92 -10.12 -2.14
CA LYS A 71 5.93 -10.32 -1.07
C LYS A 71 5.92 -9.18 -0.03
N ALA A 72 7.08 -8.63 0.31
CA ALA A 72 7.15 -7.50 1.26
C ALA A 72 6.49 -6.25 0.68
N LEU A 73 6.78 -5.93 -0.58
CA LEU A 73 6.10 -4.85 -1.30
C LEU A 73 4.59 -5.09 -1.36
N ALA A 74 4.15 -6.31 -1.71
CA ALA A 74 2.73 -6.65 -1.78
C ALA A 74 2.02 -6.38 -0.45
N ARG A 75 2.60 -6.79 0.69
CA ARG A 75 2.06 -6.50 2.03
C ARG A 75 1.90 -5.01 2.29
N HIS A 76 2.92 -4.21 1.97
CA HIS A 76 2.86 -2.76 2.15
C HIS A 76 1.81 -2.09 1.26
N VAL A 77 1.77 -2.49 -0.02
CA VAL A 77 0.80 -1.93 -0.97
C VAL A 77 -0.63 -2.30 -0.56
N VAL A 78 -0.88 -3.53 -0.12
CA VAL A 78 -2.20 -3.93 0.38
C VAL A 78 -2.57 -3.12 1.64
N ALA A 79 -1.64 -2.93 2.57
CA ALA A 79 -1.88 -2.11 3.77
C ALA A 79 -2.23 -0.66 3.40
N ALA A 80 -1.45 -0.03 2.51
CA ALA A 80 -1.71 1.32 2.04
C ALA A 80 -3.04 1.42 1.27
N PHE A 81 -3.35 0.43 0.43
CA PHE A 81 -4.61 0.36 -0.32
C PHE A 81 -5.82 0.23 0.62
N LEU A 82 -5.75 -0.63 1.65
CA LEU A 82 -6.84 -0.78 2.63
C LEU A 82 -7.04 0.50 3.45
N SER A 83 -5.95 1.17 3.82
CA SER A 83 -5.96 2.51 4.40
C SER A 83 -6.66 3.53 3.51
N ALA A 84 -6.34 3.58 2.21
CA ALA A 84 -7.03 4.46 1.27
C ALA A 84 -8.52 4.11 1.17
N LYS A 85 -8.86 2.83 1.03
CA LYS A 85 -10.25 2.38 0.91
C LYS A 85 -11.07 2.67 2.17
N SER A 86 -10.50 2.54 3.37
CA SER A 86 -11.22 2.72 4.63
C SER A 86 -11.67 4.16 4.90
N VAL A 87 -11.04 5.12 4.22
CA VAL A 87 -11.41 6.56 4.26
C VAL A 87 -11.97 7.07 2.94
N GLY A 88 -12.38 6.18 2.02
CA GLY A 88 -13.00 6.57 0.76
C GLY A 88 -12.05 7.18 -0.28
N ASN A 89 -10.74 6.89 -0.17
CA ASN A 89 -9.68 7.39 -1.04
C ASN A 89 -9.49 8.92 -0.99
N ASP A 90 -9.78 9.53 0.16
CA ASP A 90 -9.58 10.95 0.40
C ASP A 90 -8.09 11.29 0.49
N SER A 91 -7.57 11.98 -0.54
CA SER A 91 -6.16 12.38 -0.65
C SER A 91 -5.69 13.33 0.46
N GLU A 92 -6.59 13.92 1.22
CA GLU A 92 -6.22 14.73 2.38
C GLU A 92 -6.02 13.90 3.66
N ARG A 93 -6.48 12.64 3.66
CA ARG A 93 -6.46 11.74 4.82
C ARG A 93 -5.56 10.52 4.63
N VAL A 94 -5.06 10.26 3.42
CA VAL A 94 -4.08 9.21 3.16
C VAL A 94 -2.81 9.74 2.53
N LEU A 95 -1.70 9.05 2.83
CA LEU A 95 -0.42 9.35 2.20
C LEU A 95 -0.30 8.77 0.79
N LEU A 96 -0.97 7.65 0.52
CA LEU A 96 -1.04 7.03 -0.80
C LEU A 96 -2.49 6.78 -1.17
N THR A 97 -2.92 7.28 -2.32
CA THR A 97 -4.23 6.97 -2.89
C THR A 97 -4.23 5.57 -3.51
N VAL A 98 -5.43 5.06 -3.81
CA VAL A 98 -5.64 3.80 -4.53
C VAL A 98 -4.88 3.77 -5.86
N SER A 99 -4.92 4.85 -6.64
CA SER A 99 -4.24 4.90 -7.94
C SER A 99 -2.72 4.89 -7.79
N GLN A 100 -2.18 5.52 -6.74
CA GLN A 100 -0.75 5.44 -6.43
C GLN A 100 -0.36 4.03 -6.00
N CYS A 101 -1.17 3.36 -5.17
CA CYS A 101 -0.94 1.97 -4.80
C CYS A 101 -0.90 1.05 -6.02
N GLN A 102 -1.83 1.24 -6.96
CA GLN A 102 -1.87 0.51 -8.23
C GLN A 102 -0.61 0.76 -9.07
N ALA A 103 -0.21 2.02 -9.23
CA ALA A 103 1.00 2.37 -9.97
C ALA A 103 2.25 1.76 -9.34
N ILE A 104 2.37 1.79 -8.01
CA ILE A 104 3.48 1.18 -7.27
C ILE A 104 3.52 -0.33 -7.50
N TRP A 105 2.41 -1.04 -7.33
CA TRP A 105 2.40 -2.49 -7.52
C TRP A 105 2.66 -2.88 -8.97
N ASN A 106 1.97 -2.24 -9.90
CA ASN A 106 2.05 -2.56 -11.32
C ASN A 106 3.41 -2.16 -11.92
N GLY A 107 4.09 -1.17 -11.34
CA GLY A 107 5.48 -0.84 -11.63
C GLY A 107 6.51 -1.68 -10.85
N GLN A 108 6.06 -2.67 -10.08
CA GLN A 108 6.88 -3.53 -9.23
C GLN A 108 7.79 -2.74 -8.26
N GLY A 109 7.26 -1.65 -7.71
CA GLY A 109 7.94 -0.74 -6.80
C GLY A 109 8.60 0.46 -7.47
N ASN A 110 8.64 0.50 -8.80
CA ASN A 110 9.17 1.63 -9.55
C ASN A 110 8.03 2.59 -9.91
N TRP A 111 8.12 3.85 -9.47
CA TRP A 111 7.08 4.85 -9.75
C TRP A 111 7.60 6.28 -9.57
N SER A 112 6.84 7.24 -10.08
CA SER A 112 7.15 8.68 -9.96
C SER A 112 6.17 9.33 -8.99
N PRO A 113 6.58 9.63 -7.74
CA PRO A 113 5.69 10.24 -6.74
C PRO A 113 5.40 11.71 -7.04
N PHE A 114 6.29 12.38 -7.74
CA PHE A 114 6.15 13.76 -8.20
C PHE A 114 6.99 13.99 -9.46
N ALA A 115 6.64 15.02 -10.22
CA ALA A 115 7.30 15.35 -11.47
C ALA A 115 8.82 15.46 -11.30
N GLY A 116 9.58 14.73 -12.11
CA GLY A 116 11.04 14.72 -12.10
C GLY A 116 11.69 13.75 -11.10
N ALA A 117 10.92 13.09 -10.23
CA ALA A 117 11.43 11.98 -9.42
C ALA A 117 11.07 10.64 -10.04
N ASN A 118 12.01 9.70 -10.00
CA ASN A 118 11.77 8.29 -10.29
C ASN A 118 12.29 7.48 -9.12
N TRP A 119 11.39 6.83 -8.39
CA TRP A 119 11.74 5.98 -7.26
C TRP A 119 11.95 4.56 -7.76
N THR A 120 13.05 3.97 -7.30
CA THR A 120 13.30 2.54 -7.47
C THR A 120 12.50 1.73 -6.44
N LEU A 121 12.44 0.42 -6.62
CA LEU A 121 11.91 -0.49 -5.60
C LEU A 121 12.51 -0.25 -4.20
N VAL A 122 13.82 0.04 -4.12
CA VAL A 122 14.50 0.29 -2.84
C VAL A 122 13.99 1.56 -2.18
N ASP A 123 13.84 2.64 -2.95
CA ASP A 123 13.32 3.92 -2.44
C ASP A 123 11.88 3.78 -1.93
N THR A 124 11.06 3.05 -2.70
CA THR A 124 9.67 2.75 -2.35
C THR A 124 9.57 1.91 -1.07
N MET A 125 10.39 0.87 -0.92
CA MET A 125 10.42 0.08 0.32
C MET A 125 10.88 0.90 1.52
N ASN A 126 11.92 1.73 1.37
CA ASN A 126 12.38 2.63 2.42
C ASN A 126 11.30 3.64 2.84
N TYR A 127 10.50 4.12 1.89
CA TYR A 127 9.34 4.97 2.20
C TYR A 127 8.27 4.21 2.98
N PHE A 128 7.91 3.00 2.52
CA PHE A 128 6.93 2.18 3.19
C PHE A 128 7.33 1.81 4.63
N ASP A 129 8.59 1.42 4.85
CA ASP A 129 9.09 1.08 6.18
C ASP A 129 9.05 2.30 7.13
N LYS A 130 9.30 3.51 6.61
CA LYS A 130 9.19 4.76 7.41
C LYS A 130 7.76 5.11 7.78
N VAL A 131 6.81 4.90 6.86
CA VAL A 131 5.42 5.35 7.03
C VAL A 131 4.55 4.33 7.75
N PHE A 132 4.67 3.05 7.38
CA PHE A 132 3.79 1.98 7.83
C PHE A 132 4.49 1.03 8.82
N GLY A 133 5.76 1.30 9.16
CA GLY A 133 6.60 0.41 9.96
C GLY A 133 7.24 -0.70 9.13
N PRO A 134 8.27 -1.39 9.67
CA PRO A 134 9.07 -2.36 8.92
C PRO A 134 8.25 -3.53 8.40
N SER A 135 8.50 -3.95 7.15
CA SER A 135 7.95 -5.18 6.52
C SER A 135 8.37 -6.49 7.18
N PHE A 136 9.37 -6.44 8.07
CA PHE A 136 9.96 -7.57 8.77
C PHE A 136 9.64 -7.50 10.26
N LEU A 137 8.49 -8.04 10.64
CA LEU A 137 8.19 -8.52 11.99
C LEU A 137 7.39 -9.83 11.87
#